data_AF-A0A4R5A2R5-F1
#
_entry.id   AF-A0A4R5A2R5-F1
#
_cell.length_a   1.000
_cell.length_b   1.000
_cell.length_c   1.000
_cell.angle_alpha   90.00
_cell.angle_beta   90.00
_cell.angle_gamma   90.00
#
_symmetry.space_group_name_H-M   'P 1'
#
loop_
_entity.id
_entity.type
_entity.pdbx_description
1 polymer ?
#
loop_
_entity_poly.entity_id
_entity_poly.type
_entity_poly.pdbx_seq_one_letter_code
_entity_poly.pdbx_strand_id
1 'polypeptide(L)'
;MCRTDKIRSPRFVRSRAAPPRAGAGGRLLRVHDIDPAFTALPLRALADAALSRARELGAEHADFRLERIRNQTLALHDAALETALDADRVGLSVRVVKDGTWGFAAGIDLTPDGAARVAAQAVDVAAVAKAVNREPIELAPEPVHGERTWVSAYETDPFDVPTADKVALLSEWSRRLLGDDRVDHVDATLLQVKENKFFADLAGTVTTQQRVRLHPVVNAVGIGDGVFDTMRTLAPPAGYGWEWLSGEHWDWDGELARIPELLAEKLAAPSVEAGVYDIVVDPSNLWLTIHESIGHATELDRALGYEAAYAGTSFATPDKLGNLQYGSKVMNITGDRTAEHGLATIGYDDEGVRTQAFDIVSEGRFTGYQTDRRIARLTGAARSNGCAFADAASSMPIQRMANVSLKPAEGGPSTDELISGVERGIYIAGDKSWSIDMQRYNFQFTGQRFYRIENGRLAGQLRDVAYQATTTDFWNSMEAVGGPQTYVLGGAFNCGKGQPGQVAPVSHGCPSALFRGVNILNTLKEAGQ
;
A
#
# COMPACT_ATOMS: atom_id res chain seq x y z
N MET A 1 -31.99 7.37 -58.70
CA MET A 1 -30.52 7.15 -58.66
C MET A 1 -30.01 7.69 -57.35
N CYS A 2 -29.84 6.80 -56.37
CA CYS A 2 -29.40 7.10 -55.01
C CYS A 2 -27.86 7.09 -54.99
N ARG A 3 -27.22 8.16 -54.53
CA ARG A 3 -25.78 8.15 -54.19
C ARG A 3 -25.67 8.39 -52.69
N THR A 4 -25.27 7.33 -51.99
CA THR A 4 -24.94 7.30 -50.58
C THR A 4 -23.47 7.61 -50.41
N ASP A 5 -23.16 8.74 -49.77
CA ASP A 5 -21.80 9.07 -49.35
C ASP A 5 -21.47 8.30 -48.07
N LYS A 6 -20.46 7.43 -48.19
CA LYS A 6 -19.92 6.61 -47.10
C LYS A 6 -19.07 7.48 -46.18
N ILE A 7 -19.57 7.73 -44.98
CA ILE A 7 -18.79 8.22 -43.85
C ILE A 7 -17.75 7.15 -43.50
N ARG A 8 -16.47 7.52 -43.61
CA ARG A 8 -15.33 6.68 -43.21
C ARG A 8 -15.21 6.70 -41.69
N SER A 9 -15.37 5.54 -41.08
CA SER A 9 -15.04 5.28 -39.67
C SER A 9 -13.53 5.42 -39.43
N PRO A 10 -13.09 6.06 -38.33
CA PRO A 10 -11.69 6.07 -37.95
C PRO A 10 -11.31 4.66 -37.46
N ARG A 11 -10.31 4.07 -38.12
CA ARG A 11 -9.70 2.81 -37.70
C ARG A 11 -8.83 3.10 -36.48
N PHE A 12 -9.32 2.79 -35.29
CA PHE A 12 -8.47 2.72 -34.10
C PHE A 12 -7.44 1.60 -34.29
N VAL A 13 -6.17 1.98 -34.14
CA VAL A 13 -5.03 1.07 -34.14
C VAL A 13 -5.11 0.23 -32.87
N ARG A 14 -5.12 -1.09 -33.04
CA ARG A 14 -5.10 -2.08 -31.96
C ARG A 14 -3.86 -1.84 -31.08
N SER A 15 -4.02 -1.34 -29.86
CA SER A 15 -3.01 -1.54 -28.81
C SER A 15 -3.14 -2.96 -28.30
N ARG A 16 -2.46 -3.91 -28.95
CA ARG A 16 -2.15 -5.17 -28.28
C ARG A 16 -1.13 -4.84 -27.20
N ALA A 17 -1.58 -4.67 -25.95
CA ALA A 17 -0.72 -4.93 -24.81
C ALA A 17 -0.29 -6.39 -24.97
N ALA A 18 0.97 -6.61 -25.34
CA ALA A 18 1.52 -7.94 -25.36
C ALA A 18 1.55 -8.45 -23.92
N PRO A 19 1.18 -9.71 -23.65
CA PRO A 19 1.48 -10.31 -22.35
C PRO A 19 3.00 -10.23 -22.14
N PRO A 20 3.50 -10.13 -20.90
CA PRO A 20 4.93 -10.22 -20.64
C PRO A 20 5.42 -11.49 -21.31
N ARG A 21 6.33 -11.35 -22.27
CA ARG A 21 7.00 -12.51 -22.86
C ARG A 21 7.66 -13.23 -21.69
N ALA A 22 7.28 -14.48 -21.46
CA ALA A 22 8.10 -15.44 -20.75
C ALA A 22 9.37 -15.68 -21.59
N GLY A 23 10.28 -14.69 -21.56
CA GLY A 23 11.61 -14.77 -22.10
C GLY A 23 12.49 -15.39 -21.03
N ALA A 24 12.76 -16.69 -21.17
CA ALA A 24 13.82 -17.37 -20.47
C ALA A 24 15.16 -16.70 -20.81
N GLY A 25 15.53 -15.73 -19.99
CA GLY A 25 16.83 -15.09 -19.92
C GLY A 25 17.00 -14.65 -18.48
N GLY A 26 17.12 -15.63 -17.58
CA GLY A 26 17.24 -15.39 -16.14
C GLY A 26 18.49 -14.57 -15.85
N ARG A 27 18.33 -13.25 -15.81
CA ARG A 27 19.25 -12.39 -15.08
C ARG A 27 19.06 -12.79 -13.62
N LEU A 28 20.10 -13.35 -13.02
CA LEU A 28 20.12 -13.58 -11.59
C LEU A 28 19.83 -12.24 -10.92
N LEU A 29 18.75 -12.17 -10.13
CA LEU A 29 18.51 -11.04 -9.23
C LEU A 29 19.83 -10.73 -8.53
N ARG A 30 20.28 -9.47 -8.60
CA ARG A 30 21.46 -9.06 -7.85
C ARG A 30 21.13 -9.23 -6.38
N VAL A 31 21.73 -10.22 -5.73
CA VAL A 31 21.63 -10.36 -4.29
C VAL A 31 22.45 -9.22 -3.70
N HIS A 32 21.77 -8.26 -3.10
CA HIS A 32 22.41 -7.18 -2.38
C HIS A 32 22.74 -7.63 -0.97
N ASP A 33 23.90 -7.24 -0.50
CA ASP A 33 24.19 -7.24 0.94
C ASP A 33 23.49 -6.03 1.61
N ILE A 34 23.39 -6.08 2.93
CA ILE A 34 22.92 -4.93 3.72
C ILE A 34 23.90 -3.76 3.52
N ASP A 35 23.37 -2.55 3.38
CA ASP A 35 24.13 -1.31 3.18
C ASP A 35 25.32 -1.23 4.18
N PRO A 36 26.56 -1.15 3.69
CA PRO A 36 27.76 -1.12 4.54
C PRO A 36 27.76 0.01 5.56
N ALA A 37 27.12 1.15 5.27
CA ALA A 37 27.02 2.25 6.22
C ALA A 37 26.12 1.90 7.41
N PHE A 38 25.15 1.00 7.22
CA PHE A 38 24.32 0.48 8.31
C PHE A 38 25.03 -0.60 9.11
N THR A 39 25.71 -1.55 8.44
CA THR A 39 26.43 -2.63 9.14
C THR A 39 27.68 -2.16 9.86
N ALA A 40 28.22 -0.99 9.52
CA ALA A 40 29.30 -0.33 10.24
C ALA A 40 28.86 0.25 11.61
N LEU A 41 27.56 0.40 11.86
CA LEU A 41 27.05 0.81 13.17
C LEU A 41 27.29 -0.31 14.21
N PRO A 42 27.43 0.01 15.51
CA PRO A 42 27.72 -1.00 16.54
C PRO A 42 26.50 -1.84 16.94
N LEU A 43 25.76 -2.39 15.97
CA LEU A 43 24.43 -3.01 16.10
C LEU A 43 24.35 -3.99 17.28
N ARG A 44 25.23 -5.00 17.29
CA ARG A 44 25.27 -6.03 18.34
C ARG A 44 25.67 -5.46 19.70
N ALA A 45 26.69 -4.64 19.76
CA ALA A 45 27.15 -4.06 21.03
C ALA A 45 26.08 -3.19 21.70
N LEU A 46 25.29 -2.46 20.92
CA LEU A 46 24.16 -1.67 21.43
C LEU A 46 23.03 -2.56 21.92
N ALA A 47 22.66 -3.58 21.15
CA ALA A 47 21.62 -4.52 21.51
C ALA A 47 21.98 -5.29 22.79
N ASP A 48 23.21 -5.81 22.88
CA ASP A 48 23.69 -6.55 24.04
C ASP A 48 23.66 -5.68 25.30
N ALA A 49 24.08 -4.41 25.21
CA ALA A 49 24.03 -3.48 26.33
C ALA A 49 22.60 -3.16 26.78
N ALA A 50 21.70 -2.86 25.83
CA ALA A 50 20.30 -2.56 26.12
C ALA A 50 19.57 -3.78 26.73
N LEU A 51 19.68 -4.94 26.10
CA LEU A 51 18.98 -6.16 26.52
C LEU A 51 19.54 -6.70 27.84
N SER A 52 20.85 -6.63 28.07
CA SER A 52 21.44 -6.99 29.37
C SER A 52 20.88 -6.07 30.47
N ARG A 53 20.82 -4.76 30.22
CA ARG A 53 20.30 -3.80 31.19
C ARG A 53 18.80 -4.02 31.48
N ALA A 54 17.99 -4.28 30.46
CA ALA A 54 16.58 -4.61 30.63
C ALA A 54 16.38 -5.87 31.50
N ARG A 55 17.19 -6.91 31.26
CA ARG A 55 17.19 -8.15 32.05
C ARG A 55 17.58 -7.93 33.51
N GLU A 56 18.66 -7.19 33.77
CA GLU A 56 19.10 -6.81 35.12
C GLU A 56 18.01 -6.07 35.91
N LEU A 57 17.21 -5.25 35.22
CA LEU A 57 16.12 -4.47 35.80
C LEU A 57 14.79 -5.24 35.89
N GLY A 58 14.79 -6.54 35.57
CA GLY A 58 13.67 -7.45 35.76
C GLY A 58 12.61 -7.41 34.66
N ALA A 59 12.96 -7.05 33.43
CA ALA A 59 12.04 -7.18 32.30
C ALA A 59 11.75 -8.66 31.97
N GLU A 60 10.49 -9.01 31.82
CA GLU A 60 10.00 -10.35 31.44
C GLU A 60 10.16 -10.57 29.93
N HIS A 61 9.99 -9.50 29.16
CA HIS A 61 10.29 -9.41 27.73
C HIS A 61 11.06 -8.12 27.47
N ALA A 62 12.02 -8.16 26.56
CA ALA A 62 12.59 -6.95 25.99
C ALA A 62 12.99 -7.20 24.54
N ASP A 63 12.71 -6.21 23.69
CA ASP A 63 13.21 -6.13 22.34
C ASP A 63 13.96 -4.80 22.13
N PHE A 64 15.00 -4.86 21.31
CA PHE A 64 15.83 -3.76 20.88
C PHE A 64 15.69 -3.60 19.37
N ARG A 65 15.53 -2.36 18.91
CA ARG A 65 15.59 -2.04 17.48
C ARG A 65 16.58 -0.92 17.23
N LEU A 66 17.32 -1.02 16.13
CA LEU A 66 18.09 0.08 15.56
C LEU A 66 17.72 0.21 14.10
N GLU A 67 17.40 1.42 13.68
CA GLU A 67 16.89 1.69 12.34
C GLU A 67 17.71 2.79 11.67
N ARG A 68 17.91 2.66 10.36
CA ARG A 68 18.36 3.73 9.49
C ARG A 68 17.41 3.85 8.30
N ILE A 69 16.83 5.03 8.10
CA ILE A 69 15.88 5.28 7.02
C ILE A 69 16.41 6.45 6.19
N ARG A 70 16.79 6.16 4.95
CA ARG A 70 17.15 7.17 3.95
C ARG A 70 15.97 7.44 3.04
N ASN A 71 15.61 8.70 2.89
CA ASN A 71 14.59 9.15 1.95
C ASN A 71 15.19 10.18 0.99
N GLN A 72 14.86 10.08 -0.30
CA GLN A 72 15.07 11.16 -1.26
C GLN A 72 13.74 11.51 -1.91
N THR A 73 13.38 12.80 -1.92
CA THR A 73 12.22 13.34 -2.63
C THR A 73 12.69 14.34 -3.67
N LEU A 74 12.31 14.09 -4.92
CA LEU A 74 12.45 15.03 -6.03
C LEU A 74 11.05 15.50 -6.44
N ALA A 75 10.89 16.80 -6.65
CA ALA A 75 9.67 17.37 -7.24
C ALA A 75 10.06 18.41 -8.30
N LEU A 76 9.49 18.25 -9.48
CA LEU A 76 9.62 19.17 -10.60
C LEU A 76 8.24 19.74 -10.93
N HIS A 77 8.22 21.03 -11.25
CA HIS A 77 7.08 21.71 -11.84
C HIS A 77 7.52 22.25 -13.20
N ASP A 78 6.76 21.94 -14.24
CA ASP A 78 7.03 22.32 -15.63
C ASP A 78 8.49 22.06 -16.06
N ALA A 79 8.96 20.84 -15.78
CA ALA A 79 10.31 20.34 -16.03
C ALA A 79 11.45 21.06 -15.28
N ALA A 80 11.14 22.03 -14.43
CA ALA A 80 12.07 22.72 -13.55
C ALA A 80 12.07 22.06 -12.16
N LEU A 81 13.25 21.84 -11.61
CA LEU A 81 13.41 21.28 -10.26
C LEU A 81 13.01 22.32 -9.22
N GLU A 82 12.02 21.98 -8.39
CA GLU A 82 11.60 22.81 -7.26
C GLU A 82 12.08 22.25 -5.93
N THR A 83 12.06 20.93 -5.77
CA THR A 83 12.48 20.25 -4.54
C THR A 83 13.47 19.14 -4.83
N ALA A 84 14.59 19.17 -4.12
CA ALA A 84 15.49 18.04 -3.95
C ALA A 84 15.81 17.92 -2.45
N LEU A 85 15.19 16.93 -1.79
CA LEU A 85 15.36 16.68 -0.36
C LEU A 85 15.99 15.31 -0.16
N ASP A 86 17.10 15.28 0.57
CA ASP A 86 17.71 14.06 1.10
C ASP A 86 17.59 14.07 2.63
N ALA A 87 17.09 12.98 3.20
CA ALA A 87 16.97 12.79 4.64
C ALA A 87 17.55 11.44 5.04
N ASP A 88 18.32 11.41 6.13
CA ASP A 88 18.86 10.20 6.73
C ASP A 88 18.52 10.24 8.23
N ARG A 89 17.76 9.24 8.70
CA ARG A 89 17.33 9.14 10.10
C ARG A 89 17.91 7.88 10.70
N VAL A 90 18.63 8.01 11.81
CA VAL A 90 19.19 6.89 12.56
C VAL A 90 18.77 7.00 14.02
N GLY A 91 18.35 5.89 14.61
CA GLY A 91 17.98 5.84 16.03
C GLY A 91 17.86 4.41 16.55
N LEU A 92 17.80 4.28 17.87
CA LEU A 92 17.58 3.03 18.57
C LEU A 92 16.38 3.11 19.50
N SER A 93 15.82 1.96 19.85
CA SER A 93 14.70 1.85 20.78
C SER A 93 14.74 0.56 21.57
N VAL A 94 14.12 0.60 22.74
CA VAL A 94 13.93 -0.55 23.61
C VAL A 94 12.48 -0.58 24.04
N ARG A 95 11.84 -1.73 23.87
CA ARG A 95 10.50 -2.01 24.38
C ARG A 95 10.59 -3.15 25.38
N VAL A 96 9.89 -3.03 26.51
CA VAL A 96 9.92 -4.00 27.60
C VAL A 96 8.52 -4.34 28.09
N VAL A 97 8.34 -5.56 28.57
CA VAL A 97 7.24 -5.91 29.48
C VAL A 97 7.83 -6.13 30.86
N LYS A 98 7.31 -5.43 31.87
CA LYS A 98 7.68 -5.61 33.28
C LYS A 98 6.44 -5.55 34.16
N ASP A 99 6.26 -6.54 35.02
CA ASP A 99 5.06 -6.70 35.86
C ASP A 99 3.77 -6.60 35.02
N GLY A 100 3.76 -7.28 33.88
CA GLY A 100 2.65 -7.23 32.92
C GLY A 100 2.34 -5.84 32.33
N THR A 101 3.29 -4.89 32.34
CA THR A 101 3.08 -3.52 31.81
C THR A 101 4.11 -3.18 30.73
N TRP A 102 3.64 -2.53 29.66
CA TRP A 102 4.51 -2.03 28.60
C TRP A 102 5.37 -0.84 29.06
N GLY A 103 6.63 -0.86 28.62
CA GLY A 103 7.54 0.27 28.66
C GLY A 103 8.23 0.45 27.32
N PHE A 104 8.42 1.69 26.89
CA PHE A 104 9.07 2.00 25.63
C PHE A 104 9.90 3.26 25.77
N ALA A 105 11.10 3.26 25.20
CA ALA A 105 11.94 4.43 25.06
C ALA A 105 12.77 4.34 23.77
N ALA A 106 13.17 5.51 23.26
CA ALA A 106 14.01 5.63 22.08
C ALA A 106 15.11 6.68 22.30
N GLY A 107 16.19 6.58 21.54
CA GLY A 107 17.33 7.47 21.64
C GLY A 107 18.18 7.50 20.38
N ILE A 108 19.10 8.45 20.32
CA ILE A 108 20.03 8.67 19.19
C ILE A 108 21.50 8.54 19.60
N ASP A 109 21.77 8.33 20.90
CA ASP A 109 23.13 8.07 21.37
C ASP A 109 23.50 6.60 21.11
N LEU A 110 24.20 6.37 20.00
CA LEU A 110 24.61 5.05 19.52
C LEU A 110 25.86 4.54 20.24
N THR A 111 25.86 4.62 21.57
CA THR A 111 26.88 4.04 22.46
C THR A 111 26.26 2.96 23.36
N PRO A 112 27.04 1.97 23.84
CA PRO A 112 26.52 0.97 24.78
C PRO A 112 25.87 1.58 26.03
N ASP A 113 26.47 2.64 26.58
CA ASP A 113 25.88 3.38 27.72
C ASP A 113 24.57 4.07 27.32
N GLY A 114 24.50 4.68 26.13
CA GLY A 114 23.27 5.26 25.58
C GLY A 114 22.15 4.23 25.45
N ALA A 115 22.45 3.07 24.87
CA ALA A 115 21.51 1.96 24.72
C ALA A 115 21.03 1.41 26.07
N ALA A 116 21.93 1.24 27.05
CA ALA A 116 21.58 0.85 28.41
C ALA A 116 20.69 1.89 29.12
N ARG A 117 20.94 3.19 28.91
CA ARG A 117 20.07 4.26 29.44
C ARG A 117 18.67 4.21 28.84
N VAL A 118 18.55 3.98 27.53
CA VAL A 118 17.24 3.82 26.87
C VAL A 118 16.50 2.61 27.43
N ALA A 119 17.17 1.48 27.64
CA ALA A 119 16.56 0.32 28.30
C ALA A 119 16.08 0.62 29.72
N ALA A 120 16.88 1.32 30.52
CA ALA A 120 16.49 1.74 31.86
C ALA A 120 15.25 2.66 31.83
N GLN A 121 15.21 3.63 30.92
CA GLN A 121 14.07 4.52 30.75
C GLN A 121 12.80 3.74 30.33
N ALA A 122 12.92 2.76 29.43
CA ALA A 122 11.78 1.91 29.06
C ALA A 122 11.24 1.15 30.28
N VAL A 123 12.11 0.61 31.13
CA VAL A 123 11.71 -0.05 32.39
C VAL A 123 11.05 0.93 33.37
N ASP A 124 11.57 2.14 33.51
CA ASP A 124 10.97 3.17 34.36
C ASP A 124 9.58 3.56 33.87
N VAL A 125 9.39 3.69 32.55
CA VAL A 125 8.07 3.93 31.93
C VAL A 125 7.09 2.80 32.30
N ALA A 126 7.50 1.54 32.19
CA ALA A 126 6.64 0.41 32.60
C ALA A 126 6.27 0.47 34.09
N ALA A 127 7.23 0.80 34.96
CA ALA A 127 7.01 0.89 36.40
C ALA A 127 6.02 2.01 36.77
N VAL A 128 6.14 3.18 36.11
CA VAL A 128 5.22 4.31 36.32
C VAL A 128 3.83 4.00 35.74
N ALA A 129 3.77 3.42 34.54
CA ALA A 129 2.52 3.09 33.86
C ALA A 129 1.72 1.98 34.57
N LYS A 130 2.36 1.17 35.41
CA LYS A 130 1.72 0.07 36.15
C LYS A 130 0.48 0.52 36.93
N ALA A 131 0.49 1.72 37.49
CA ALA A 131 -0.62 2.27 38.27
C ALA A 131 -1.91 2.52 37.44
N VAL A 132 -1.78 2.69 36.13
CA VAL A 132 -2.90 2.92 35.20
C VAL A 132 -3.14 1.73 34.27
N ASN A 133 -2.33 0.67 34.38
CA ASN A 133 -2.50 -0.52 33.59
C ASN A 133 -3.75 -1.28 34.02
N ARG A 134 -4.61 -1.61 33.05
CA ARG A 134 -5.91 -2.25 33.31
C ARG A 134 -5.86 -3.77 33.15
N GLU A 135 -4.89 -4.28 32.40
CA GLU A 135 -4.76 -5.70 32.10
C GLU A 135 -3.29 -6.10 31.94
N PRO A 136 -2.88 -7.30 32.36
CA PRO A 136 -1.53 -7.79 32.11
C PRO A 136 -1.25 -7.90 30.60
N ILE A 137 -0.10 -7.39 30.19
CA ILE A 137 0.43 -7.57 28.84
C ILE A 137 1.03 -8.96 28.72
N GLU A 138 0.47 -9.76 27.81
CA GLU A 138 1.00 -11.06 27.41
C GLU A 138 1.23 -11.08 25.90
N LEU A 139 2.30 -11.73 25.47
CA LEU A 139 2.66 -11.89 24.06
C LEU A 139 2.41 -13.31 23.60
N ALA A 140 1.86 -13.48 22.39
CA ALA A 140 1.80 -14.78 21.76
C ALA A 140 3.23 -15.34 21.59
N PRO A 141 3.41 -16.66 21.76
CA PRO A 141 4.71 -17.30 21.53
C PRO A 141 5.19 -17.09 20.09
N GLU A 142 6.51 -16.99 19.92
CA GLU A 142 7.17 -16.96 18.62
C GLU A 142 8.41 -17.85 18.67
N PRO A 143 8.67 -18.70 17.65
CA PRO A 143 9.92 -19.46 17.58
C PRO A 143 11.15 -18.55 17.58
N VAL A 144 12.22 -18.99 18.25
CA VAL A 144 13.51 -18.29 18.20
C VAL A 144 14.18 -18.56 16.86
N HIS A 145 14.49 -17.50 16.10
CA HIS A 145 15.05 -17.65 14.74
C HIS A 145 16.57 -17.57 14.69
N GLY A 146 17.25 -17.27 15.80
CA GLY A 146 18.69 -16.98 15.80
C GLY A 146 19.03 -15.77 14.94
N GLU A 147 20.24 -15.72 14.39
CA GLU A 147 20.68 -14.65 13.50
C GLU A 147 20.19 -14.85 12.07
N ARG A 148 19.55 -13.83 11.51
CA ARG A 148 18.94 -13.84 10.17
C ARG A 148 19.17 -12.52 9.45
N THR A 149 19.37 -12.62 8.14
CA THR A 149 19.48 -11.46 7.25
C THR A 149 18.46 -11.59 6.13
N TRP A 150 17.82 -10.48 5.75
CA TRP A 150 16.90 -10.42 4.62
C TRP A 150 17.06 -9.11 3.86
N VAL A 151 16.99 -9.18 2.53
CA VAL A 151 17.01 -8.01 1.64
C VAL A 151 15.89 -8.13 0.62
N SER A 152 15.16 -7.04 0.36
CA SER A 152 14.11 -7.03 -0.67
C SER A 152 14.68 -7.28 -2.07
N ALA A 153 13.87 -7.82 -2.97
CA ALA A 153 14.27 -8.03 -4.36
C ALA A 153 14.29 -6.70 -5.12
N TYR A 154 15.47 -6.16 -5.38
CA TYR A 154 15.69 -5.01 -6.28
C TYR A 154 17.02 -5.18 -7.04
N GLU A 155 17.13 -4.61 -8.23
CA GLU A 155 18.34 -4.74 -9.07
C GLU A 155 19.32 -3.59 -8.85
N THR A 156 18.83 -2.36 -8.93
CA THR A 156 19.64 -1.14 -8.86
C THR A 156 19.24 -0.33 -7.65
N ASP A 157 20.19 -0.14 -6.73
CA ASP A 157 19.96 0.74 -5.59
C ASP A 157 19.72 2.17 -6.08
N PRO A 158 18.55 2.78 -5.80
CA PRO A 158 18.26 4.13 -6.27
C PRO A 158 19.22 5.15 -5.68
N PHE A 159 19.84 4.91 -4.53
CA PHE A 159 20.79 5.86 -3.92
C PHE A 159 22.18 5.81 -4.56
N ASP A 160 22.47 4.83 -5.41
CA ASP A 160 23.70 4.77 -6.21
C ASP A 160 23.56 5.52 -7.55
N VAL A 161 22.32 5.85 -7.95
CA VAL A 161 22.06 6.64 -9.15
C VAL A 161 22.28 8.13 -8.85
N PRO A 162 23.07 8.86 -9.67
CA PRO A 162 23.28 10.28 -9.48
C PRO A 162 21.97 11.08 -9.53
N THR A 163 21.79 12.03 -8.61
CA THR A 163 20.60 12.89 -8.58
C THR A 163 20.34 13.60 -9.91
N ALA A 164 21.40 14.01 -10.62
CA ALA A 164 21.29 14.66 -11.93
C ALA A 164 20.59 13.77 -12.98
N ASP A 165 20.87 12.47 -12.98
CA ASP A 165 20.27 11.53 -13.93
C ASP A 165 18.78 11.32 -13.62
N LYS A 166 18.43 11.30 -12.33
CA LYS A 166 17.02 11.21 -11.89
C LYS A 166 16.24 12.45 -12.28
N VAL A 167 16.80 13.63 -12.03
CA VAL A 167 16.19 14.91 -12.43
C VAL A 167 16.06 15.01 -13.95
N ALA A 168 17.07 14.54 -14.70
CA ALA A 168 17.02 14.53 -16.16
C ALA A 168 15.87 13.66 -16.68
N LEU A 169 15.65 12.47 -16.10
CA LEU A 169 14.53 11.60 -16.47
C LEU A 169 13.17 12.25 -16.17
N LEU A 170 12.98 12.77 -14.95
CA LEU A 170 11.71 13.44 -14.59
C LEU A 170 11.45 14.70 -15.45
N SER A 171 12.51 15.45 -15.78
CA SER A 171 12.44 16.63 -16.65
C SER A 171 12.07 16.23 -18.08
N GLU A 172 12.58 15.08 -18.56
CA GLU A 172 12.21 14.54 -19.88
C GLU A 172 10.74 14.15 -19.93
N TRP A 173 10.23 13.37 -18.97
CA TRP A 173 8.81 13.03 -18.87
C TRP A 173 7.91 14.27 -18.83
N SER A 174 8.31 15.28 -18.05
CA SER A 174 7.57 16.53 -17.95
C SER A 174 7.54 17.31 -19.27
N ARG A 175 8.69 17.49 -19.94
CA ARG A 175 8.76 18.16 -21.25
C ARG A 175 7.97 17.44 -22.33
N ARG A 176 7.94 16.11 -22.29
CA ARG A 176 7.18 15.31 -23.26
C ARG A 176 5.68 15.60 -23.17
N LEU A 177 5.14 15.75 -21.97
CA LEU A 177 3.73 16.10 -21.75
C LEU A 177 3.46 17.57 -22.07
N LEU A 178 4.33 18.49 -21.66
CA LEU A 178 4.23 19.92 -21.99
C LEU A 178 4.33 20.23 -23.50
N GLY A 179 4.86 19.30 -24.29
CA GLY A 179 4.93 19.43 -25.74
C GLY A 179 3.59 19.25 -26.46
N ASP A 180 2.52 18.91 -25.74
CA ASP A 180 1.17 18.74 -26.28
C ASP A 180 0.26 19.90 -25.86
N ASP A 181 -0.40 20.56 -26.82
CA ASP A 181 -1.25 21.75 -26.58
C ASP A 181 -2.44 21.50 -25.63
N ARG A 182 -2.74 20.23 -25.29
CA ARG A 182 -3.80 19.86 -24.33
C ARG A 182 -3.34 19.89 -22.87
N VAL A 183 -2.07 20.15 -22.60
CA VAL A 183 -1.46 20.14 -21.27
C VAL A 183 -0.91 21.53 -20.97
N ASP A 184 -1.42 22.15 -19.90
CA ASP A 184 -0.99 23.49 -19.46
C ASP A 184 0.19 23.43 -18.49
N HIS A 185 0.17 22.47 -17.56
CA HIS A 185 1.22 22.29 -16.55
C HIS A 185 1.49 20.80 -16.27
N VAL A 186 2.69 20.49 -15.76
CA VAL A 186 3.07 19.14 -15.36
C VAL A 186 3.85 19.15 -14.05
N ASP A 187 3.39 18.35 -13.10
CA ASP A 187 4.15 18.00 -11.91
C ASP A 187 4.74 16.60 -12.04
N ALA A 188 6.03 16.44 -11.72
CA ALA A 188 6.69 15.15 -11.66
C ALA A 188 7.39 14.97 -10.30
N THR A 189 7.02 13.92 -9.56
CA THR A 189 7.58 13.64 -8.24
C THR A 189 8.17 12.25 -8.16
N LEU A 190 9.24 12.09 -7.40
CA LEU A 190 9.84 10.81 -7.09
C LEU A 190 10.20 10.73 -5.60
N LEU A 191 9.51 9.86 -4.86
CA LEU A 191 9.91 9.43 -3.54
C LEU A 191 10.73 8.13 -3.63
N GLN A 192 11.84 8.08 -2.92
CA GLN A 192 12.73 6.92 -2.84
C GLN A 192 13.06 6.66 -1.38
N VAL A 193 12.93 5.42 -0.93
CA VAL A 193 13.18 5.04 0.47
C VAL A 193 14.07 3.82 0.51
N LYS A 194 15.18 3.91 1.25
CA LYS A 194 15.97 2.76 1.70
C LYS A 194 15.82 2.64 3.20
N GLU A 195 15.28 1.52 3.64
CA GLU A 195 15.03 1.22 5.05
C GLU A 195 15.93 0.08 5.50
N ASN A 196 16.70 0.32 6.55
CA ASN A 196 17.50 -0.67 7.25
C ASN A 196 16.98 -0.84 8.67
N LYS A 197 16.77 -2.08 9.10
CA LYS A 197 16.35 -2.40 10.46
C LYS A 197 17.19 -3.53 11.03
N PHE A 198 17.60 -3.35 12.28
CA PHE A 198 18.20 -4.35 13.12
C PHE A 198 17.29 -4.58 14.32
N PHE A 199 16.97 -5.83 14.63
CA PHE A 199 16.16 -6.24 15.77
C PHE A 199 16.89 -7.30 16.58
N ALA A 200 16.78 -7.25 17.90
CA ALA A 200 17.20 -8.32 18.80
C ALA A 200 16.26 -8.42 20.02
N ASP A 201 15.99 -9.61 20.52
CA ASP A 201 15.19 -9.81 21.73
C ASP A 201 15.86 -10.69 22.80
N LEU A 202 15.28 -10.71 24.00
CA LEU A 202 15.77 -11.55 25.10
C LEU A 202 15.64 -13.06 24.85
N ALA A 203 14.78 -13.46 23.90
CA ALA A 203 14.57 -14.86 23.54
C ALA A 203 15.69 -15.40 22.62
N GLY A 204 16.43 -14.52 21.95
CA GLY A 204 17.60 -14.85 21.15
C GLY A 204 17.41 -14.73 19.63
N THR A 205 16.32 -14.11 19.18
CA THR A 205 16.15 -13.76 17.77
C THR A 205 16.94 -12.50 17.47
N VAL A 206 17.71 -12.51 16.38
CA VAL A 206 18.45 -11.35 15.86
C VAL A 206 18.20 -11.24 14.36
N THR A 207 17.65 -10.13 13.88
CA THR A 207 17.36 -9.95 12.46
C THR A 207 17.95 -8.65 11.94
N THR A 208 18.54 -8.70 10.74
CA THR A 208 19.02 -7.52 10.00
C THR A 208 18.32 -7.50 8.65
N GLN A 209 17.66 -6.40 8.32
CA GLN A 209 16.79 -6.33 7.16
C GLN A 209 17.03 -5.05 6.36
N GLN A 210 16.96 -5.14 5.02
CA GLN A 210 16.99 -4.00 4.12
C GLN A 210 15.85 -4.08 3.09
N ARG A 211 15.20 -2.96 2.83
CA ARG A 211 14.31 -2.84 1.68
C ARG A 211 14.39 -1.48 0.99
N VAL A 212 14.11 -1.50 -0.30
CA VAL A 212 14.02 -0.32 -1.17
C VAL A 212 12.60 -0.20 -1.71
N ARG A 213 12.08 1.03 -1.77
CA ARG A 213 10.78 1.32 -2.36
C ARG A 213 10.80 2.67 -3.08
N LEU A 214 10.11 2.75 -4.22
CA LEU A 214 9.98 3.96 -5.03
C LEU A 214 8.53 4.34 -5.27
N HIS A 215 8.28 5.63 -5.47
CA HIS A 215 6.99 6.16 -5.92
C HIS A 215 7.20 7.32 -6.91
N PRO A 216 7.35 7.01 -8.20
CA PRO A 216 7.27 7.99 -9.28
C PRO A 216 5.81 8.36 -9.58
N VAL A 217 5.54 9.66 -9.78
CA VAL A 217 4.24 10.17 -10.23
C VAL A 217 4.48 11.28 -11.25
N VAL A 218 3.79 11.22 -12.39
CA VAL A 218 3.72 12.34 -13.34
C VAL A 218 2.25 12.73 -13.49
N ASN A 219 1.94 14.00 -13.26
CA ASN A 219 0.59 14.55 -13.24
C ASN A 219 0.49 15.72 -14.21
N ALA A 220 -0.34 15.57 -15.25
CA ALA A 220 -0.66 16.65 -16.17
C ALA A 220 -1.89 17.43 -15.69
N VAL A 221 -1.84 18.75 -15.87
CA VAL A 221 -2.93 19.68 -15.60
C VAL A 221 -3.42 20.24 -16.93
N GLY A 222 -4.74 20.28 -17.09
CA GLY A 222 -5.38 20.90 -18.26
C GLY A 222 -6.46 21.87 -17.82
N ILE A 223 -6.58 22.98 -18.54
CA ILE A 223 -7.47 24.10 -18.25
C ILE A 223 -8.33 24.35 -19.50
N GLY A 224 -9.66 24.32 -19.34
CA GLY A 224 -10.61 24.55 -20.43
C GLY A 224 -11.93 25.10 -19.90
N ASP A 225 -12.55 26.04 -20.62
CA ASP A 225 -13.84 26.64 -20.27
C ASP A 225 -13.98 27.13 -18.81
N GLY A 226 -12.88 27.64 -18.24
CA GLY A 226 -12.84 28.14 -16.86
C GLY A 226 -12.80 27.06 -15.77
N VAL A 227 -12.67 25.79 -16.15
CA VAL A 227 -12.41 24.67 -15.24
C VAL A 227 -11.03 24.09 -15.49
N PHE A 228 -10.45 23.46 -14.47
CA PHE A 228 -9.22 22.69 -14.62
C PHE A 228 -9.46 21.26 -14.15
N ASP A 229 -8.68 20.33 -14.68
CA ASP A 229 -8.61 18.96 -14.17
C ASP A 229 -7.20 18.39 -14.33
N THR A 230 -6.99 17.20 -13.78
CA THR A 230 -5.72 16.51 -13.70
C THR A 230 -5.82 15.09 -14.25
N MET A 231 -4.70 14.62 -14.79
CA MET A 231 -4.50 13.24 -15.24
C MET A 231 -3.09 12.80 -14.86
N ARG A 232 -2.98 11.83 -13.95
CA ARG A 232 -1.68 11.26 -13.57
C ARG A 232 -1.47 9.85 -14.12
N THR A 233 -0.21 9.43 -14.06
CA THR A 233 0.21 8.04 -14.24
C THR A 233 -0.49 7.13 -13.23
N LEU A 234 -0.74 5.88 -13.63
CA LEU A 234 -1.33 4.82 -12.82
C LEU A 234 -0.28 3.90 -12.19
N ALA A 235 1.01 4.12 -12.49
CA ALA A 235 2.13 3.42 -11.87
C ALA A 235 2.03 3.48 -10.34
N PRO A 236 1.92 2.34 -9.64
CA PRO A 236 1.84 2.35 -8.19
C PRO A 236 3.23 2.60 -7.56
N PRO A 237 3.27 2.98 -6.28
CA PRO A 237 4.46 2.80 -5.47
C PRO A 237 4.84 1.32 -5.39
N ALA A 238 6.13 1.00 -5.46
CA ALA A 238 6.59 -0.39 -5.54
C ALA A 238 7.92 -0.65 -4.83
N GLY A 239 8.11 -1.89 -4.37
CA GLY A 239 9.34 -2.40 -3.75
C GLY A 239 10.41 -2.84 -4.77
N TYR A 240 10.59 -2.05 -5.82
CA TYR A 240 11.66 -2.18 -6.81
C TYR A 240 12.74 -1.11 -6.56
N GLY A 241 13.91 -1.31 -7.16
CA GLY A 241 14.97 -0.32 -7.27
C GLY A 241 14.76 0.62 -8.47
N TRP A 242 15.84 1.27 -8.92
CA TRP A 242 15.80 2.22 -10.03
C TRP A 242 15.26 1.62 -11.34
N GLU A 243 15.36 0.30 -11.52
CA GLU A 243 14.78 -0.43 -12.64
C GLU A 243 13.27 -0.19 -12.81
N TRP A 244 12.55 0.21 -11.76
CA TRP A 244 11.13 0.59 -11.84
C TRP A 244 10.84 1.72 -12.83
N LEU A 245 11.81 2.62 -13.04
CA LEU A 245 11.68 3.78 -13.94
C LEU A 245 12.20 3.50 -15.36
N SER A 246 12.71 2.29 -15.63
CA SER A 246 13.40 1.96 -16.89
C SER A 246 12.47 1.66 -18.09
N GLY A 247 11.19 1.42 -17.84
CA GLY A 247 10.23 0.95 -18.86
C GLY A 247 10.06 -0.58 -18.93
N GLU A 248 10.89 -1.36 -18.23
CA GLU A 248 10.83 -2.83 -18.28
C GLU A 248 9.67 -3.41 -17.46
N HIS A 249 9.43 -2.86 -16.26
CA HIS A 249 8.40 -3.34 -15.34
C HIS A 249 7.09 -2.54 -15.40
N TRP A 250 7.12 -1.36 -16.01
CA TRP A 250 5.96 -0.51 -16.24
C TRP A 250 6.11 0.24 -17.57
N ASP A 251 5.05 0.27 -18.39
CA ASP A 251 5.04 0.94 -19.70
C ASP A 251 4.90 2.47 -19.55
N TRP A 252 5.99 3.11 -19.10
CA TRP A 252 6.06 4.56 -18.93
C TRP A 252 5.83 5.30 -20.24
N ASP A 253 6.42 4.83 -21.34
CA ASP A 253 6.31 5.47 -22.65
C ASP A 253 4.87 5.45 -23.17
N GLY A 254 4.21 4.29 -23.12
CA GLY A 254 2.83 4.14 -23.56
C GLY A 254 1.84 4.83 -22.63
N GLU A 255 2.13 4.93 -21.34
CA GLU A 255 1.31 5.70 -20.41
C GLU A 255 1.42 7.21 -20.64
N LEU A 256 2.63 7.77 -20.66
CA LEU A 256 2.85 9.20 -20.88
C LEU A 256 2.29 9.65 -22.24
N ALA A 257 2.41 8.84 -23.28
CA ALA A 257 1.86 9.15 -24.60
C ALA A 257 0.32 9.31 -24.61
N ARG A 258 -0.40 8.66 -23.67
CA ARG A 258 -1.87 8.68 -23.62
C ARG A 258 -2.42 9.80 -22.74
N ILE A 259 -1.65 10.29 -21.77
CA ILE A 259 -2.12 11.28 -20.78
C ILE A 259 -2.79 12.52 -21.43
N PRO A 260 -2.21 13.16 -22.46
CA PRO A 260 -2.82 14.36 -23.05
C PRO A 260 -4.21 14.11 -23.66
N GLU A 261 -4.41 12.97 -24.33
CA GLU A 261 -5.70 12.60 -24.90
C GLU A 261 -6.73 12.27 -23.81
N LEU A 262 -6.30 11.51 -22.80
CA LEU A 262 -7.15 11.14 -21.66
C LEU A 262 -7.62 12.37 -20.87
N LEU A 263 -6.73 13.34 -20.67
CA LEU A 263 -7.03 14.60 -19.99
C LEU A 263 -8.03 15.45 -20.77
N ALA A 264 -7.80 15.63 -22.08
CA ALA A 264 -8.72 16.39 -22.93
C ALA A 264 -10.10 15.73 -23.03
N GLU A 265 -10.15 14.40 -23.17
CA GLU A 265 -11.42 13.66 -23.18
C GLU A 265 -12.16 13.81 -21.85
N LYS A 266 -11.45 13.77 -20.71
CA LYS A 266 -12.03 13.98 -19.37
C LYS A 266 -12.61 15.38 -19.19
N LEU A 267 -11.89 16.42 -19.63
CA LEU A 267 -12.37 17.81 -19.57
C LEU A 267 -13.66 18.00 -20.38
N ALA A 268 -13.76 17.35 -21.54
CA ALA A 268 -14.93 17.39 -22.41
C ALA A 268 -16.05 16.39 -22.03
N ALA A 269 -15.81 15.51 -21.05
CA ALA A 269 -16.71 14.42 -20.74
C ALA A 269 -18.05 14.91 -20.19
N PRO A 270 -19.19 14.28 -20.53
CA PRO A 270 -20.47 14.57 -19.89
C PRO A 270 -20.49 14.06 -18.43
N SER A 271 -21.25 14.75 -17.59
CA SER A 271 -21.53 14.33 -16.22
C SER A 271 -22.37 13.05 -16.18
N VAL A 272 -22.14 12.21 -15.17
CA VAL A 272 -22.90 10.96 -14.98
C VAL A 272 -24.37 11.21 -14.61
N GLU A 273 -25.26 10.34 -15.06
CA GLU A 273 -26.60 10.25 -14.48
C GLU A 273 -26.53 9.37 -13.22
N ALA A 274 -26.98 9.89 -12.07
CA ALA A 274 -27.01 9.09 -10.84
C ALA A 274 -27.98 7.92 -10.97
N GLY A 275 -27.64 6.78 -10.37
CA GLY A 275 -28.46 5.59 -10.41
C GLY A 275 -27.68 4.31 -10.22
N VAL A 276 -28.28 3.19 -10.58
CA VAL A 276 -27.69 1.86 -10.42
C VAL A 276 -27.02 1.42 -11.72
N TYR A 277 -25.77 0.97 -11.61
CA TYR A 277 -24.93 0.54 -12.73
C TYR A 277 -24.16 -0.74 -12.40
N ASP A 278 -23.89 -1.53 -13.42
CA ASP A 278 -22.80 -2.50 -13.35
C ASP A 278 -21.48 -1.77 -13.52
N ILE A 279 -20.46 -2.16 -12.77
CA ILE A 279 -19.14 -1.54 -12.87
C ILE A 279 -18.04 -2.57 -13.06
N VAL A 280 -17.09 -2.23 -13.94
CA VAL A 280 -15.80 -2.91 -14.02
C VAL A 280 -14.79 -1.98 -13.37
N VAL A 281 -14.09 -2.46 -12.34
CA VAL A 281 -13.11 -1.65 -11.62
C VAL A 281 -11.72 -2.14 -11.98
N ASP A 282 -10.90 -1.23 -12.49
CA ASP A 282 -9.49 -1.45 -12.79
C ASP A 282 -8.69 -1.62 -11.49
N PRO A 283 -7.62 -2.45 -11.46
CA PRO A 283 -6.79 -2.58 -10.27
C PRO A 283 -6.15 -1.27 -9.81
N SER A 284 -5.89 -0.31 -10.71
CA SER A 284 -5.39 1.03 -10.35
C SER A 284 -6.38 1.86 -9.51
N ASN A 285 -7.64 1.43 -9.40
CA ASN A 285 -8.66 2.02 -8.53
C ASN A 285 -9.07 1.05 -7.40
N LEU A 286 -9.29 -0.23 -7.72
CA LEU A 286 -9.81 -1.24 -6.78
C LEU A 286 -8.89 -1.45 -5.57
N TRP A 287 -7.58 -1.26 -5.72
CA TRP A 287 -6.62 -1.37 -4.61
C TRP A 287 -7.00 -0.49 -3.42
N LEU A 288 -7.54 0.71 -3.67
CA LEU A 288 -7.92 1.66 -2.62
C LEU A 288 -9.21 1.22 -1.91
N THR A 289 -10.17 0.66 -2.64
CA THR A 289 -11.36 0.04 -2.02
C THR A 289 -10.97 -1.14 -1.14
N ILE A 290 -9.99 -1.95 -1.55
CA ILE A 290 -9.46 -3.04 -0.71
C ILE A 290 -8.80 -2.47 0.55
N HIS A 291 -7.94 -1.46 0.41
CA HIS A 291 -7.25 -0.80 1.53
C HIS A 291 -8.23 -0.38 2.64
N GLU A 292 -9.24 0.38 2.23
CA GLU A 292 -10.16 1.04 3.15
C GLU A 292 -11.25 0.12 3.69
N SER A 293 -11.85 -0.69 2.81
CA SER A 293 -13.01 -1.51 3.20
C SER A 293 -12.61 -2.86 3.79
N ILE A 294 -11.46 -3.44 3.40
CA ILE A 294 -11.00 -4.77 3.89
C ILE A 294 -9.77 -4.63 4.77
N GLY A 295 -8.73 -3.95 4.28
CA GLY A 295 -7.44 -3.86 4.94
C GLY A 295 -7.59 -3.35 6.37
N HIS A 296 -8.16 -2.16 6.52
CA HIS A 296 -8.43 -1.60 7.84
C HIS A 296 -9.45 -2.39 8.67
N ALA A 297 -10.53 -2.87 8.05
CA ALA A 297 -11.59 -3.62 8.74
C ALA A 297 -11.09 -4.95 9.32
N THR A 298 -9.99 -5.51 8.80
CA THR A 298 -9.47 -6.81 9.21
C THR A 298 -8.18 -6.72 10.02
N GLU A 299 -7.84 -5.52 10.50
CA GLU A 299 -6.89 -5.32 11.59
C GLU A 299 -7.59 -5.63 12.92
N LEU A 300 -7.18 -6.71 13.61
CA LEU A 300 -7.90 -7.24 14.79
C LEU A 300 -7.97 -6.26 15.96
N ASP A 301 -6.90 -5.51 16.22
CA ASP A 301 -6.91 -4.45 17.23
C ASP A 301 -8.06 -3.45 17.06
N ARG A 302 -8.36 -3.02 15.82
CA ARG A 302 -9.53 -2.17 15.52
C ARG A 302 -10.86 -2.87 15.78
N ALA A 303 -10.96 -4.15 15.44
CA ALA A 303 -12.15 -4.95 15.73
C ALA A 303 -12.37 -5.17 17.24
N LEU A 304 -11.31 -5.06 18.05
CA LEU A 304 -11.34 -5.08 19.51
C LEU A 304 -11.53 -3.67 20.13
N GLY A 305 -11.61 -2.61 19.31
CA GLY A 305 -11.81 -1.24 19.77
C GLY A 305 -10.54 -0.47 20.14
N TYR A 306 -9.35 -1.05 19.91
CA TYR A 306 -8.09 -0.31 19.95
C TYR A 306 -7.92 0.53 18.68
N GLU A 307 -7.04 1.53 18.73
CA GLU A 307 -6.63 2.29 17.54
C GLU A 307 -7.79 2.90 16.71
N ALA A 308 -8.87 3.29 17.41
CA ALA A 308 -10.05 3.91 16.79
C ALA A 308 -9.78 5.32 16.22
N ALA A 309 -8.66 5.95 16.59
CA ALA A 309 -8.21 7.19 15.98
C ALA A 309 -7.84 6.98 14.50
N TYR A 310 -7.96 8.04 13.69
CA TYR A 310 -7.80 7.99 12.22
C TYR A 310 -8.84 7.11 11.53
N ALA A 311 -8.51 5.83 11.34
CA ALA A 311 -9.26 4.93 10.48
C ALA A 311 -10.42 4.22 11.19
N GLY A 312 -10.81 4.67 12.39
CA GLY A 312 -11.97 4.14 13.10
C GLY A 312 -11.79 2.71 13.62
N THR A 313 -12.92 2.07 13.91
CA THR A 313 -13.07 0.68 14.35
C THR A 313 -13.43 -0.23 13.15
N SER A 314 -13.96 -1.42 13.42
CA SER A 314 -14.36 -2.36 12.38
C SER A 314 -15.76 -2.94 12.60
N PHE A 315 -16.51 -3.09 11.51
CA PHE A 315 -17.75 -3.86 11.47
C PHE A 315 -17.53 -5.38 11.49
N ALA A 316 -16.33 -5.85 11.11
CA ALA A 316 -15.93 -7.25 11.11
C ALA A 316 -15.41 -7.60 12.51
N THR A 317 -16.34 -7.82 13.44
CA THR A 317 -16.06 -8.10 14.85
C THR A 317 -15.71 -9.58 15.09
N PRO A 318 -15.03 -9.93 16.20
CA PRO A 318 -14.59 -11.32 16.43
C PRO A 318 -15.70 -12.38 16.39
N ASP A 319 -16.92 -12.06 16.83
CA ASP A 319 -18.09 -12.95 16.76
C ASP A 319 -18.53 -13.30 15.32
N LYS A 320 -18.13 -12.48 14.36
CA LYS A 320 -18.40 -12.67 12.93
C LYS A 320 -17.36 -13.52 12.21
N LEU A 321 -16.22 -13.82 12.84
CA LEU A 321 -15.17 -14.66 12.26
C LEU A 321 -15.71 -16.05 11.92
N GLY A 322 -15.50 -16.50 10.69
CA GLY A 322 -16.02 -17.78 10.16
C GLY A 322 -17.50 -17.75 9.77
N ASN A 323 -18.27 -16.74 10.17
CA ASN A 323 -19.72 -16.70 9.95
C ASN A 323 -20.16 -15.64 8.94
N LEU A 324 -19.48 -14.49 8.92
CA LEU A 324 -19.81 -13.38 8.04
C LEU A 324 -19.53 -13.71 6.57
N GLN A 325 -20.57 -13.54 5.74
CA GLN A 325 -20.42 -13.44 4.28
C GLN A 325 -19.89 -12.05 3.94
N TYR A 326 -18.57 -11.95 3.81
CA TYR A 326 -17.89 -10.70 3.54
C TYR A 326 -18.13 -10.23 2.10
N GLY A 327 -18.07 -11.16 1.15
CA GLY A 327 -18.33 -10.90 -0.27
C GLY A 327 -18.77 -12.15 -1.01
N SER A 328 -18.77 -12.13 -2.34
CA SER A 328 -19.26 -13.26 -3.15
C SER A 328 -18.32 -14.46 -3.11
N LYS A 329 -18.77 -15.62 -3.60
CA LYS A 329 -17.97 -16.85 -3.62
C LYS A 329 -16.69 -16.77 -4.45
N VAL A 330 -16.61 -15.85 -5.41
CA VAL A 330 -15.41 -15.64 -6.22
C VAL A 330 -14.34 -14.81 -5.49
N MET A 331 -14.68 -14.22 -4.33
CA MET A 331 -13.78 -13.39 -3.54
C MET A 331 -12.82 -14.22 -2.70
N ASN A 332 -11.52 -14.02 -2.92
CA ASN A 332 -10.47 -14.59 -2.10
C ASN A 332 -9.43 -13.51 -1.77
N ILE A 333 -9.36 -13.11 -0.49
CA ILE A 333 -8.46 -12.07 0.01
C ILE A 333 -7.41 -12.70 0.90
N THR A 334 -6.15 -12.35 0.68
CA THR A 334 -5.02 -12.72 1.54
C THR A 334 -4.35 -11.51 2.15
N GLY A 335 -3.89 -11.66 3.38
CA GLY A 335 -2.79 -10.85 3.91
C GLY A 335 -1.47 -11.56 3.62
N ASP A 336 -0.52 -10.86 3.00
CA ASP A 336 0.77 -11.44 2.64
C ASP A 336 1.92 -10.49 2.98
N ARG A 337 2.83 -10.91 3.86
CA ARG A 337 4.04 -10.15 4.22
C ARG A 337 5.29 -10.62 3.45
N THR A 338 5.10 -11.55 2.50
CA THR A 338 6.13 -12.18 1.67
C THR A 338 5.98 -11.86 0.17
N ALA A 339 4.90 -11.19 -0.23
CA ALA A 339 4.63 -10.79 -1.62
C ALA A 339 5.78 -9.96 -2.21
N GLU A 340 6.50 -10.50 -3.18
CA GLU A 340 7.66 -9.83 -3.78
C GLU A 340 7.28 -8.45 -4.35
N HIS A 341 8.17 -7.48 -4.17
CA HIS A 341 7.97 -6.05 -4.50
C HIS A 341 6.79 -5.35 -3.79
N GLY A 342 6.12 -6.00 -2.84
CA GLY A 342 5.14 -5.37 -1.97
C GLY A 342 5.77 -4.35 -1.02
N LEU A 343 5.05 -3.28 -0.74
CA LEU A 343 5.51 -2.20 0.14
C LEU A 343 5.66 -2.64 1.60
N ALA A 344 4.85 -3.63 2.02
CA ALA A 344 4.82 -4.20 3.36
C ALA A 344 5.69 -5.46 3.49
N THR A 345 6.42 -5.84 2.44
CA THR A 345 7.18 -7.10 2.39
C THR A 345 8.49 -7.02 3.15
N ILE A 346 8.70 -7.97 4.06
CA ILE A 346 9.87 -8.11 4.94
C ILE A 346 10.02 -9.59 5.35
N GLY A 347 11.19 -9.98 5.88
CA GLY A 347 11.41 -11.34 6.40
C GLY A 347 10.89 -11.55 7.83
N TYR A 348 10.93 -10.49 8.64
CA TYR A 348 10.50 -10.48 10.04
C TYR A 348 9.85 -9.15 10.37
N ASP A 349 8.79 -9.16 11.16
CA ASP A 349 8.13 -7.94 11.61
C ASP A 349 8.87 -7.24 12.77
N ASP A 350 8.37 -6.09 13.22
CA ASP A 350 9.02 -5.29 14.26
C ASP A 350 8.89 -5.89 15.69
N GLU A 351 8.37 -7.12 15.82
CA GLU A 351 8.36 -7.93 17.05
C GLU A 351 9.15 -9.24 16.92
N GLY A 352 9.91 -9.40 15.83
CA GLY A 352 10.70 -10.59 15.53
C GLY A 352 9.89 -11.76 14.99
N VAL A 353 8.63 -11.56 14.60
CA VAL A 353 7.77 -12.62 14.05
C VAL A 353 8.15 -12.87 12.60
N ARG A 354 8.47 -14.12 12.26
CA ARG A 354 8.68 -14.50 10.85
C ARG A 354 7.42 -14.27 10.04
N THR A 355 7.54 -13.53 8.95
CA THR A 355 6.43 -13.18 8.07
C THR A 355 5.89 -14.38 7.28
N GLN A 356 4.63 -14.27 6.87
CA GLN A 356 3.91 -15.33 6.15
C GLN A 356 2.76 -14.74 5.33
N ALA A 357 2.12 -15.61 4.53
CA ALA A 357 0.83 -15.35 3.91
C ALA A 357 -0.29 -16.08 4.68
N PHE A 358 -1.48 -15.49 4.69
CA PHE A 358 -2.66 -16.03 5.37
C PHE A 358 -3.94 -15.54 4.67
N ASP A 359 -5.01 -16.32 4.80
CA ASP A 359 -6.32 -15.93 4.26
C ASP A 359 -7.04 -14.97 5.23
N ILE A 360 -7.71 -13.96 4.66
CA ILE A 360 -8.58 -13.01 5.36
C ILE A 360 -10.04 -13.27 4.95
N VAL A 361 -10.26 -13.50 3.66
CA VAL A 361 -11.55 -13.92 3.09
C VAL A 361 -11.31 -15.12 2.18
N SER A 362 -12.01 -16.23 2.41
CA SER A 362 -11.95 -17.44 1.58
C SER A 362 -13.32 -17.73 1.01
N GLU A 363 -13.45 -17.76 -0.31
CA GLU A 363 -14.73 -17.94 -1.03
C GLU A 363 -15.86 -17.04 -0.51
N GLY A 364 -15.52 -15.77 -0.27
CA GLY A 364 -16.43 -14.75 0.25
C GLY A 364 -16.69 -14.80 1.75
N ARG A 365 -16.22 -15.83 2.47
CA ARG A 365 -16.38 -15.97 3.92
C ARG A 365 -15.22 -15.31 4.65
N PHE A 366 -15.52 -14.54 5.70
CA PHE A 366 -14.50 -13.94 6.56
C PHE A 366 -13.81 -15.01 7.41
N THR A 367 -12.51 -15.22 7.22
CA THR A 367 -11.77 -16.38 7.78
C THR A 367 -10.55 -16.01 8.62
N GLY A 368 -10.04 -14.79 8.55
CA GLY A 368 -8.85 -14.41 9.28
C GLY A 368 -8.66 -12.92 9.50
N TYR A 369 -7.80 -12.58 10.44
CA TYR A 369 -7.40 -11.22 10.77
C TYR A 369 -5.90 -11.01 10.60
N GLN A 370 -5.48 -9.76 10.53
CA GLN A 370 -4.10 -9.31 10.71
C GLN A 370 -3.81 -9.14 12.21
N THR A 371 -2.68 -9.63 12.73
CA THR A 371 -2.38 -9.65 14.16
C THR A 371 -0.91 -9.38 14.49
N ASP A 372 -0.66 -8.60 15.55
CA ASP A 372 0.63 -8.57 16.26
C ASP A 372 0.63 -9.63 17.39
N ARG A 373 1.71 -9.76 18.16
CA ARG A 373 1.81 -10.79 19.21
C ARG A 373 0.86 -10.55 20.37
N ARG A 374 0.62 -9.30 20.78
CA ARG A 374 -0.29 -8.98 21.89
C ARG A 374 -1.73 -9.30 21.50
N ILE A 375 -2.15 -8.86 20.32
CA ILE A 375 -3.53 -8.98 19.85
C ILE A 375 -3.85 -10.43 19.47
N ALA A 376 -2.88 -11.17 18.92
CA ALA A 376 -3.00 -12.61 18.75
C ALA A 376 -3.26 -13.32 20.09
N ARG A 377 -2.52 -12.95 21.14
CA ARG A 377 -2.68 -13.53 22.48
C ARG A 377 -4.06 -13.24 23.08
N LEU A 378 -4.54 -12.00 22.99
CA LEU A 378 -5.85 -11.59 23.51
C LEU A 378 -7.02 -12.38 22.91
N THR A 379 -6.88 -12.86 21.68
CA THR A 379 -7.93 -13.61 20.97
C THR A 379 -7.69 -15.11 20.94
N GLY A 380 -6.70 -15.60 21.70
CA GLY A 380 -6.39 -17.02 21.81
C GLY A 380 -5.71 -17.62 20.58
N ALA A 381 -5.27 -16.80 19.62
CA ALA A 381 -4.46 -17.28 18.51
C ALA A 381 -3.11 -17.78 19.02
N ALA A 382 -2.66 -18.94 18.50
CA ALA A 382 -1.42 -19.57 18.94
C ALA A 382 -0.16 -18.76 18.58
N ARG A 383 -0.24 -17.90 17.54
CA ARG A 383 0.87 -17.12 16.99
C ARG A 383 0.34 -15.88 16.26
N SER A 384 1.15 -14.82 16.20
CA SER A 384 0.94 -13.68 15.29
C SER A 384 1.22 -14.07 13.84
N ASN A 385 0.63 -13.33 12.89
CA ASN A 385 0.93 -13.46 11.47
C ASN A 385 1.92 -12.42 10.92
N GLY A 386 2.68 -11.74 11.79
CA GLY A 386 3.80 -10.90 11.37
C GLY A 386 3.37 -9.51 10.92
N CYS A 387 2.34 -8.96 11.55
CA CYS A 387 1.74 -7.68 11.19
C CYS A 387 2.16 -6.53 12.12
N ALA A 388 3.18 -6.66 12.95
CA ALA A 388 3.67 -5.53 13.73
C ALA A 388 4.60 -4.62 12.92
N PHE A 389 4.43 -3.31 13.06
CA PHE A 389 5.28 -2.34 12.39
C PHE A 389 5.41 -1.04 13.18
N ALA A 390 6.59 -0.43 13.13
CA ALA A 390 6.80 0.97 13.48
C ALA A 390 7.55 1.72 12.37
N ASP A 391 7.19 2.98 12.16
CA ASP A 391 7.69 3.81 11.05
C ASP A 391 9.04 4.51 11.34
N ALA A 392 9.47 4.49 12.60
CA ALA A 392 10.77 4.97 13.04
C ALA A 392 11.17 4.29 14.35
N ALA A 393 12.46 4.40 14.70
CA ALA A 393 12.96 3.97 16.01
C ALA A 393 12.23 4.67 17.18
N SER A 394 11.76 5.91 17.00
CA SER A 394 11.01 6.63 18.04
C SER A 394 9.56 6.17 18.21
N SER A 395 9.09 5.24 17.38
CA SER A 395 7.71 4.78 17.35
C SER A 395 7.60 3.36 17.92
N MET A 396 6.61 3.13 18.80
CA MET A 396 6.34 1.79 19.32
C MET A 396 5.74 0.91 18.21
N PRO A 397 6.17 -0.35 18.04
CA PRO A 397 5.51 -1.26 17.11
C PRO A 397 4.05 -1.47 17.51
N ILE A 398 3.17 -1.32 16.53
CA ILE A 398 1.74 -1.61 16.64
C ILE A 398 1.33 -2.54 15.50
N GLN A 399 0.22 -3.25 15.65
CA GLN A 399 -0.37 -3.99 14.54
C GLN A 399 -0.68 -3.05 13.36
N ARG A 400 -0.26 -3.42 12.15
CA ARG A 400 -0.44 -2.71 10.87
C ARG A 400 -0.81 -3.69 9.77
N MET A 401 -1.22 -3.17 8.61
CA MET A 401 -1.60 -4.03 7.50
C MET A 401 -0.43 -4.81 6.89
N ALA A 402 -0.72 -6.02 6.42
CA ALA A 402 0.09 -6.74 5.46
C ALA A 402 -0.14 -6.21 4.03
N ASN A 403 0.43 -6.86 3.01
CA ASN A 403 -0.07 -6.63 1.65
C ASN A 403 -1.42 -7.35 1.52
N VAL A 404 -2.54 -6.62 1.56
CA VAL A 404 -3.89 -7.21 1.56
C VAL A 404 -4.43 -7.23 0.14
N SER A 405 -4.54 -8.41 -0.46
CA SER A 405 -4.72 -8.55 -1.92
C SER A 405 -5.87 -9.48 -2.29
N LEU A 406 -6.59 -9.12 -3.36
CA LEU A 406 -7.55 -9.99 -4.05
C LEU A 406 -6.80 -10.90 -5.01
N LYS A 407 -6.94 -12.22 -4.81
CA LYS A 407 -6.35 -13.23 -5.69
C LYS A 407 -6.99 -13.16 -7.09
N PRO A 408 -6.20 -13.20 -8.18
CA PRO A 408 -6.75 -13.34 -9.52
C PRO A 408 -7.44 -14.70 -9.68
N ALA A 409 -8.45 -14.75 -10.55
CA ALA A 409 -9.08 -16.03 -10.93
C ALA A 409 -8.15 -16.76 -11.91
N GLU A 410 -7.76 -17.99 -11.60
CA GLU A 410 -6.96 -18.79 -12.53
C GLU A 410 -7.75 -19.02 -13.83
N GLY A 411 -7.16 -18.65 -14.97
CA GLY A 411 -7.86 -18.66 -16.26
C GLY A 411 -9.00 -17.65 -16.38
N GLY A 412 -9.08 -16.66 -15.48
CA GLY A 412 -10.10 -15.62 -15.48
C GLY A 412 -10.03 -14.67 -16.67
N PRO A 413 -11.12 -13.93 -16.93
CA PRO A 413 -11.24 -13.02 -18.06
C PRO A 413 -10.22 -11.87 -18.01
N SER A 414 -9.86 -11.35 -19.17
CA SER A 414 -9.23 -10.03 -19.34
C SER A 414 -10.21 -8.90 -18.97
N THR A 415 -9.68 -7.69 -18.76
CA THR A 415 -10.49 -6.50 -18.53
C THR A 415 -11.49 -6.24 -19.66
N ASP A 416 -11.07 -6.45 -20.92
CA ASP A 416 -11.95 -6.31 -22.09
C ASP A 416 -13.09 -7.34 -22.07
N GLU A 417 -12.81 -8.58 -21.66
CA GLU A 417 -13.84 -9.62 -21.53
C GLU A 417 -14.82 -9.30 -20.40
N LEU A 418 -14.35 -8.78 -19.27
CA LEU A 418 -15.22 -8.27 -18.19
C LEU A 418 -16.14 -7.14 -18.70
N ILE A 419 -15.58 -6.17 -19.44
CA ILE A 419 -16.34 -5.07 -20.07
C ILE A 419 -17.36 -5.62 -21.06
N SER A 420 -17.00 -6.65 -21.86
CA SER A 420 -17.91 -7.24 -22.85
C SER A 420 -19.15 -7.88 -22.25
N GLY A 421 -19.10 -8.29 -20.98
CA GLY A 421 -20.22 -8.84 -20.22
C GLY A 421 -21.16 -7.82 -19.58
N VAL A 422 -21.00 -6.53 -19.90
CA VAL A 422 -21.80 -5.43 -19.33
C VAL A 422 -22.62 -4.73 -20.41
N GLU A 423 -23.94 -4.73 -20.27
CA GLU A 423 -24.85 -4.06 -21.21
C GLU A 423 -24.90 -2.54 -21.00
N ARG A 424 -25.03 -2.10 -19.75
CA ARG A 424 -25.02 -0.69 -19.34
C ARG A 424 -24.25 -0.56 -18.04
N GLY A 425 -23.11 0.14 -18.08
CA GLY A 425 -22.24 0.22 -16.92
C GLY A 425 -21.16 1.28 -17.01
N ILE A 426 -20.20 1.20 -16.10
CA ILE A 426 -19.06 2.11 -16.02
C ILE A 426 -17.78 1.32 -15.80
N TYR A 427 -16.74 1.59 -16.59
CA TYR A 427 -15.37 1.16 -16.31
C TYR A 427 -14.63 2.27 -15.58
N ILE A 428 -14.03 1.95 -14.43
CA ILE A 428 -13.40 2.92 -13.51
C ILE A 428 -11.91 2.62 -13.40
N ALA A 429 -11.06 3.61 -13.66
CA ALA A 429 -9.61 3.47 -13.55
C ALA A 429 -8.93 4.66 -12.84
N GLY A 430 -7.83 4.36 -12.16
CA GLY A 430 -7.06 5.26 -11.30
C GLY A 430 -7.79 5.64 -10.02
N ASP A 431 -7.10 5.61 -8.90
CA ASP A 431 -7.61 6.07 -7.61
C ASP A 431 -7.61 7.61 -7.52
N LYS A 432 -8.56 8.16 -6.74
CA LYS A 432 -8.60 9.60 -6.44
C LYS A 432 -9.09 9.84 -5.02
N SER A 433 -10.37 10.18 -4.84
CA SER A 433 -10.93 10.49 -3.52
C SER A 433 -11.67 9.28 -2.96
N TRP A 434 -11.70 9.20 -1.63
CA TRP A 434 -12.46 8.20 -0.89
C TRP A 434 -13.09 8.83 0.35
N SER A 435 -14.16 8.22 0.84
CA SER A 435 -14.76 8.53 2.13
C SER A 435 -15.44 7.27 2.64
N ILE A 436 -15.18 6.91 3.88
CA ILE A 436 -15.70 5.69 4.50
C ILE A 436 -15.92 5.94 5.99
N ASP A 437 -17.00 5.38 6.54
CA ASP A 437 -17.38 5.62 7.93
C ASP A 437 -16.39 5.04 8.96
N MET A 438 -16.59 5.39 10.22
CA MET A 438 -15.73 4.97 11.32
C MET A 438 -15.75 3.46 11.60
N GLN A 439 -16.73 2.72 11.11
CA GLN A 439 -16.79 1.25 11.26
C GLN A 439 -16.33 0.53 9.99
N ARG A 440 -15.94 1.28 8.95
CA ARG A 440 -15.61 0.77 7.62
C ARG A 440 -16.77 0.06 6.94
N TYR A 441 -18.00 0.44 7.30
CA TYR A 441 -19.20 -0.24 6.84
C TYR A 441 -19.83 0.38 5.60
N ASN A 442 -19.87 1.71 5.49
CA ASN A 442 -20.39 2.44 4.34
C ASN A 442 -19.29 3.31 3.74
N PHE A 443 -19.19 3.30 2.41
CA PHE A 443 -18.17 4.05 1.69
C PHE A 443 -18.71 4.75 0.45
N GLN A 444 -17.91 5.68 -0.05
CA GLN A 444 -17.92 6.19 -1.40
C GLN A 444 -16.48 6.32 -1.93
N PHE A 445 -16.27 5.95 -3.18
CA PHE A 445 -14.98 6.07 -3.86
C PHE A 445 -15.15 6.73 -5.23
N THR A 446 -14.12 7.45 -5.66
CA THR A 446 -14.01 8.05 -6.98
C THR A 446 -12.77 7.52 -7.69
N GLY A 447 -12.54 7.97 -8.92
CA GLY A 447 -11.35 7.62 -9.68
C GLY A 447 -10.87 8.76 -10.57
N GLN A 448 -9.87 8.46 -11.38
CA GLN A 448 -9.30 9.41 -12.33
C GLN A 448 -10.01 9.39 -13.67
N ARG A 449 -10.43 8.21 -14.11
CA ARG A 449 -10.99 7.93 -15.43
C ARG A 449 -12.26 7.11 -15.27
N PHE A 450 -13.32 7.50 -15.97
CA PHE A 450 -14.57 6.77 -15.98
C PHE A 450 -15.03 6.65 -17.43
N TYR A 451 -15.36 5.45 -17.89
CA TYR A 451 -15.86 5.21 -19.24
C TYR A 451 -17.23 4.58 -19.19
N ARG A 452 -18.16 5.08 -20.03
CA ARG A 452 -19.46 4.42 -20.17
C ARG A 452 -19.24 3.07 -20.83
N ILE A 453 -19.97 2.07 -20.39
CA ILE A 453 -20.06 0.79 -21.06
C ILE A 453 -21.47 0.69 -21.67
N GLU A 454 -21.54 0.50 -22.97
CA GLU A 454 -22.78 0.27 -23.72
C GLU A 454 -22.62 -0.97 -24.61
N ASN A 455 -23.48 -1.97 -24.41
CA ASN A 455 -23.49 -3.23 -25.16
C ASN A 455 -22.11 -3.91 -25.23
N GLY A 456 -21.43 -3.99 -24.08
CA GLY A 456 -20.14 -4.64 -23.95
C GLY A 456 -18.95 -3.85 -24.49
N ARG A 457 -19.09 -2.53 -24.68
CA ARG A 457 -18.02 -1.68 -25.25
C ARG A 457 -17.92 -0.34 -24.55
N LEU A 458 -16.70 0.19 -24.48
CA LEU A 458 -16.47 1.55 -24.01
C LEU A 458 -17.11 2.56 -24.99
N ALA A 459 -17.86 3.52 -24.44
CA ALA A 459 -18.65 4.53 -25.16
C ALA A 459 -18.26 5.96 -24.72
N GLY A 460 -16.95 6.20 -24.62
CA GLY A 460 -16.35 7.47 -24.21
C GLY A 460 -16.32 7.72 -22.70
N GLN A 461 -15.53 8.69 -22.27
CA GLN A 461 -15.45 9.08 -20.87
C GLN A 461 -16.73 9.76 -20.35
N LEU A 462 -16.90 9.69 -19.04
CA LEU A 462 -17.85 10.45 -18.25
C LEU A 462 -17.11 11.07 -17.05
N ARG A 463 -17.74 12.02 -16.36
CA ARG A 463 -17.20 12.67 -15.16
C ARG A 463 -18.19 12.70 -14.02
N ASP A 464 -17.70 13.16 -12.87
CA ASP A 464 -18.45 13.39 -11.65
C ASP A 464 -19.01 12.10 -11.00
N VAL A 465 -18.36 10.95 -11.22
CA VAL A 465 -18.77 9.64 -10.71
C VAL A 465 -18.20 9.38 -9.31
N ALA A 466 -19.06 8.89 -8.42
CA ALA A 466 -18.64 8.16 -7.22
C ALA A 466 -19.48 6.88 -7.05
N TYR A 467 -18.85 5.74 -6.78
CA TYR A 467 -19.59 4.53 -6.42
C TYR A 467 -19.69 4.44 -4.89
N GLN A 468 -20.91 4.25 -4.41
CA GLN A 468 -21.26 4.24 -2.99
C GLN A 468 -21.90 2.91 -2.64
N ALA A 469 -21.51 2.33 -1.52
CA ALA A 469 -22.11 1.08 -1.05
C ALA A 469 -21.84 0.83 0.44
N THR A 470 -22.62 -0.09 1.00
CA THR A 470 -22.20 -0.88 2.15
C THR A 470 -21.09 -1.83 1.72
N THR A 471 -20.05 -2.00 2.52
CA THR A 471 -18.90 -2.87 2.26
C THR A 471 -19.33 -4.29 1.87
N THR A 472 -20.19 -4.93 2.68
CA THR A 472 -20.64 -6.29 2.38
C THR A 472 -21.50 -6.36 1.13
N ASP A 473 -22.35 -5.36 0.86
CA ASP A 473 -23.22 -5.38 -0.33
C ASP A 473 -22.38 -5.26 -1.60
N PHE A 474 -21.40 -4.36 -1.60
CA PHE A 474 -20.46 -4.20 -2.70
C PHE A 474 -19.71 -5.50 -3.00
N TRP A 475 -19.05 -6.08 -1.98
CA TRP A 475 -18.25 -7.28 -2.19
C TRP A 475 -19.11 -8.51 -2.51
N ASN A 476 -20.36 -8.58 -2.03
CA ASN A 476 -21.32 -9.62 -2.44
C ASN A 476 -21.80 -9.45 -3.87
N SER A 477 -21.80 -8.23 -4.41
CA SER A 477 -22.14 -7.96 -5.81
C SER A 477 -21.04 -8.30 -6.82
N MET A 478 -19.84 -8.67 -6.35
CA MET A 478 -18.72 -9.05 -7.22
C MET A 478 -19.05 -10.35 -7.97
N GLU A 479 -19.29 -10.26 -9.28
CA GLU A 479 -19.69 -11.39 -10.10
C GLU A 479 -18.48 -12.15 -10.66
N ALA A 480 -17.46 -11.40 -11.11
CA ALA A 480 -16.29 -11.98 -11.76
C ALA A 480 -15.02 -11.25 -11.37
N VAL A 481 -13.93 -12.03 -11.28
CA VAL A 481 -12.59 -11.59 -10.95
C VAL A 481 -11.70 -11.87 -12.16
N GLY A 482 -10.92 -10.89 -12.58
CA GLY A 482 -10.03 -11.00 -13.73
C GLY A 482 -8.90 -12.01 -13.51
N GLY A 483 -8.32 -12.46 -14.62
CA GLY A 483 -7.19 -13.38 -14.59
C GLY A 483 -5.86 -12.71 -14.21
N PRO A 484 -4.78 -13.50 -14.01
CA PRO A 484 -3.46 -12.99 -13.62
C PRO A 484 -2.90 -11.90 -14.55
N GLN A 485 -3.29 -11.90 -15.83
CA GLN A 485 -2.93 -10.89 -16.82
C GLN A 485 -3.45 -9.48 -16.51
N THR A 486 -4.42 -9.36 -15.60
CA THR A 486 -4.99 -8.07 -15.17
C THR A 486 -4.50 -7.64 -13.78
N TYR A 487 -3.65 -8.44 -13.13
CA TYR A 487 -3.22 -8.21 -11.77
C TYR A 487 -2.18 -7.08 -11.69
N VAL A 488 -2.41 -6.12 -10.81
CA VAL A 488 -1.43 -5.09 -10.46
C VAL A 488 -1.30 -5.02 -8.94
N LEU A 489 -0.07 -4.94 -8.44
CA LEU A 489 0.22 -4.72 -7.03
C LEU A 489 0.18 -3.21 -6.73
N GLY A 490 -1.03 -2.69 -6.45
CA GLY A 490 -1.24 -1.30 -6.02
C GLY A 490 -0.76 -1.05 -4.60
N GLY A 491 -0.83 0.19 -4.11
CA GLY A 491 -0.48 0.50 -2.73
C GLY A 491 -0.32 1.99 -2.43
N ALA A 492 0.00 2.29 -1.17
CA ALA A 492 0.26 3.64 -0.69
C ALA A 492 1.36 3.67 0.38
N PHE A 493 2.10 4.78 0.46
CA PHE A 493 3.14 5.00 1.48
C PHE A 493 2.61 5.54 2.81
N ASN A 494 1.39 6.09 2.83
CA ASN A 494 0.91 7.00 3.87
C ASN A 494 -0.31 6.46 4.64
N CYS A 495 -0.43 5.14 4.81
CA CYS A 495 -1.46 4.58 5.70
C CYS A 495 -1.22 5.07 7.13
N GLY A 496 -2.18 5.75 7.76
CA GLY A 496 -2.04 6.31 9.11
C GLY A 496 -2.63 5.42 10.21
N LYS A 497 -1.95 5.34 11.37
CA LYS A 497 -2.45 4.70 12.61
C LYS A 497 -1.66 5.18 13.83
N GLY A 498 -2.16 4.99 15.05
CA GLY A 498 -1.43 5.28 16.28
C GLY A 498 -1.66 6.68 16.83
N GLN A 499 -1.48 6.82 18.15
CA GLN A 499 -1.32 8.11 18.82
C GLN A 499 -0.14 8.00 19.81
N PRO A 500 1.05 8.56 19.52
CA PRO A 500 1.40 9.43 18.37
C PRO A 500 1.25 8.75 16.99
N GLY A 501 0.94 9.54 15.97
CA GLY A 501 0.67 9.06 14.62
C GLY A 501 1.88 8.44 13.94
N GLN A 502 1.64 7.31 13.25
CA GLN A 502 2.62 6.56 12.46
C GLN A 502 2.13 6.30 11.04
N VAL A 503 3.04 6.29 10.06
CA VAL A 503 2.74 6.00 8.65
C VAL A 503 3.31 4.65 8.22
N ALA A 504 2.50 3.78 7.61
CA ALA A 504 3.00 2.52 7.04
C ALA A 504 2.80 2.48 5.51
N PRO A 505 3.82 2.02 4.78
CA PRO A 505 3.69 1.69 3.38
C PRO A 505 3.14 0.27 3.22
N VAL A 506 2.05 0.13 2.46
CA VAL A 506 1.28 -1.11 2.32
C VAL A 506 0.79 -1.29 0.89
N SER A 507 0.80 -2.53 0.39
CA SER A 507 0.30 -2.85 -0.95
C SER A 507 -1.04 -3.57 -0.91
N HIS A 508 -1.82 -3.38 -1.98
CA HIS A 508 -3.10 -4.04 -2.20
C HIS A 508 -3.14 -4.51 -3.64
N GLY A 509 -2.77 -5.76 -3.86
CA GLY A 509 -2.79 -6.33 -5.19
C GLY A 509 -4.19 -6.80 -5.57
N CYS A 510 -4.58 -6.55 -6.80
CA CYS A 510 -5.85 -7.02 -7.31
C CYS A 510 -5.84 -7.14 -8.84
N PRO A 511 -6.68 -8.01 -9.40
CA PRO A 511 -7.07 -7.98 -10.81
C PRO A 511 -8.16 -6.93 -11.05
N SER A 512 -8.52 -6.73 -12.33
CA SER A 512 -9.81 -6.10 -12.65
C SER A 512 -10.97 -6.96 -12.11
N ALA A 513 -12.08 -6.34 -11.70
CA ALA A 513 -13.25 -7.07 -11.21
C ALA A 513 -14.56 -6.44 -11.68
N LEU A 514 -15.58 -7.27 -11.85
CA LEU A 514 -16.94 -6.88 -12.25
C LEU A 514 -17.89 -6.98 -11.06
N PHE A 515 -18.63 -5.89 -10.82
CA PHE A 515 -19.63 -5.77 -9.76
C PHE A 515 -20.98 -5.39 -10.37
N ARG A 516 -22.06 -5.96 -9.84
CA ARG A 516 -23.41 -5.76 -10.36
C ARG A 516 -24.25 -4.82 -9.50
N GLY A 517 -25.04 -3.98 -10.15
CA GLY A 517 -26.05 -3.19 -9.45
C GLY A 517 -25.50 -2.25 -8.37
N VAL A 518 -24.37 -1.61 -8.62
CA VAL A 518 -23.72 -0.67 -7.70
C VAL A 518 -24.37 0.71 -7.82
N ASN A 519 -24.57 1.38 -6.68
CA ASN A 519 -25.11 2.73 -6.65
C ASN A 519 -24.04 3.75 -7.07
N ILE A 520 -24.37 4.59 -8.04
CA ILE A 520 -23.52 5.65 -8.59
C ILE A 520 -24.14 7.01 -8.27
N LEU A 521 -23.36 7.86 -7.61
CA LEU A 521 -23.68 9.24 -7.31
C LEU A 521 -23.11 10.18 -8.38
N ASN A 522 -23.74 11.34 -8.52
CA ASN A 522 -23.19 12.48 -9.25
C ASN A 522 -22.59 13.48 -8.25
N THR A 523 -21.26 13.51 -8.17
CA THR A 523 -20.52 14.31 -7.17
C THR A 523 -20.73 15.83 -7.28
N LEU A 524 -21.07 16.37 -8.46
CA LEU A 524 -21.40 17.79 -8.58
C LEU A 524 -22.78 18.12 -8.02
N LYS A 525 -23.77 17.26 -8.28
CA LYS A 525 -25.13 17.46 -7.77
C LYS A 525 -25.19 17.32 -6.26
N GLU A 526 -24.43 16.39 -5.69
CA GLU A 526 -24.32 16.20 -4.24
C GLU A 526 -23.56 17.35 -3.56
N ALA A 527 -22.54 17.93 -4.19
CA ALA A 527 -21.79 19.07 -3.62
C ALA A 527 -22.57 20.40 -3.63
N GLY A 528 -23.63 20.49 -4.43
CA GLY A 528 -24.49 21.68 -4.54
C GLY A 528 -25.73 21.65 -3.64
N GLN A 529 -25.95 20.56 -2.90
CA GLN A 529 -26.98 20.41 -1.87
C GLN A 529 -26.35 20.56 -0.48
#